data_AF-E3IX28-F1
#
_entry.id   AF-E3IX28-F1
#
_cell.length_a   1.000
_cell.length_b   1.000
_cell.length_c   1.000
_cell.angle_alpha   90.00
_cell.angle_beta   90.00
_cell.angle_gamma   90.00
#
_symmetry.space_group_name_H-M   'P 1'
#
loop_
_entity.id
_entity.type
_entity.pdbx_description
1 polymer ?
#
loop_
_entity_poly.entity_id
_entity_poly.type
_entity_poly.pdbx_seq_one_letter_code
_entity_poly.pdbx_strand_id
1 'polypeptide(L)'
;MRRSHADDGPETIALAREAAEAIRRINHLTIASDGGFTYPSEFESTIRPLSAAAYGVTQALRQVAAIADELLAEHPGLYDDRRPRSRGQGQNTLADALMTLAEAGPLAETLGRTLDRAAGCLSHLGIAEPSTASGRRAAR
;
A
#
# COMPACT_ATOMS: atom_id res chain seq x y z
N MET A 1 35.98 14.00 -1.58
CA MET A 1 34.62 14.25 -1.04
C MET A 1 34.10 12.95 -0.43
N ARG A 2 34.18 12.82 0.90
CA ARG A 2 33.54 11.71 1.64
C ARG A 2 32.07 12.09 1.81
N ARG A 3 31.14 11.34 1.21
CA ARG A 3 29.73 11.43 1.62
C ARG A 3 29.61 10.82 3.02
N SER A 4 29.02 11.60 3.90
CA SER A 4 28.70 11.23 5.27
C SER A 4 27.59 10.18 5.26
N HIS A 5 27.93 8.90 5.50
CA HIS A 5 27.01 7.77 5.70
C HIS A 5 26.26 7.82 7.05
N ALA A 6 25.95 9.00 7.56
CA ALA A 6 25.44 9.18 8.93
C ALA A 6 23.92 9.32 9.02
N ASP A 7 23.17 9.11 7.93
CA ASP A 7 21.69 9.28 7.92
C ASP A 7 20.94 8.17 7.15
N ASP A 8 21.65 7.15 6.68
CA ASP A 8 21.05 6.08 5.86
C ASP A 8 20.55 4.96 6.80
N GLY A 9 19.35 5.13 7.35
CA GLY A 9 18.63 4.02 7.99
C GLY A 9 18.50 2.82 7.02
N PRO A 10 18.09 1.64 7.52
CA PRO A 10 17.89 0.46 6.68
C PRO A 10 17.14 0.81 5.38
N GLU A 11 17.59 0.26 4.25
CA GLU A 11 16.99 0.48 2.92
C GLU A 11 15.46 0.28 2.94
N THR A 12 14.99 -0.63 3.78
CA THR A 12 13.57 -0.87 4.05
C THR A 12 12.79 0.36 4.53
N ILE A 13 13.41 1.25 5.33
CA ILE A 13 12.80 2.51 5.78
C ILE A 13 12.66 3.49 4.61
N ALA A 14 13.67 3.60 3.76
CA ALA A 14 13.62 4.46 2.58
C ALA A 14 12.51 3.99 1.62
N LEU A 15 12.44 2.69 1.34
CA LEU A 15 11.40 2.10 0.49
C LEU A 15 10.00 2.29 1.07
N ALA A 16 9.81 2.16 2.39
CA ALA A 16 8.52 2.42 3.03
C ALA A 16 8.09 3.90 2.89
N ARG A 17 9.04 4.84 3.00
CA ARG A 17 8.76 6.28 2.77
C ARG A 17 8.40 6.56 1.32
N GLU A 18 9.11 5.96 0.37
CA GLU A 18 8.80 6.10 -1.06
C GLU A 18 7.41 5.56 -1.40
N ALA A 19 7.03 4.41 -0.84
CA ALA A 19 5.69 3.85 -1.01
C ALA A 19 4.61 4.79 -0.46
N ALA A 20 4.81 5.36 0.73
CA ALA A 20 3.87 6.33 1.31
C ALA A 20 3.73 7.60 0.44
N GLU A 21 4.84 8.13 -0.09
CA GLU A 21 4.81 9.29 -0.99
C GLU A 21 4.14 8.98 -2.33
N ALA A 22 4.32 7.78 -2.88
CA ALA A 22 3.64 7.35 -4.09
C ALA A 22 2.10 7.33 -3.89
N ILE A 23 1.62 6.76 -2.78
CA ILE A 23 0.19 6.79 -2.44
C ILE A 23 -0.32 8.22 -2.27
N ARG A 24 0.45 9.09 -1.59
CA ARG A 24 0.09 10.51 -1.44
C ARG A 24 -0.06 11.22 -2.79
N ARG A 25 0.84 10.95 -3.74
CA ARG A 25 0.76 11.52 -5.10
C ARG A 25 -0.45 11.00 -5.86
N ILE A 26 -0.75 9.70 -5.77
CA ILE A 26 -1.97 9.11 -6.36
C ILE A 26 -3.20 9.81 -5.80
N ASN A 27 -3.30 9.96 -4.48
CA ASN A 27 -4.43 10.64 -3.83
C ASN A 27 -4.58 12.10 -4.28
N HIS A 28 -3.47 12.82 -4.44
CA HIS A 28 -3.50 14.20 -4.92
C HIS A 28 -4.06 14.29 -6.36
N LEU A 29 -3.61 13.40 -7.25
CA LEU A 29 -4.06 13.36 -8.64
C LEU A 29 -5.54 12.98 -8.77
N THR A 30 -6.06 12.14 -7.87
CA THR A 30 -7.46 11.70 -7.91
C THR A 30 -8.44 12.69 -7.25
N ILE A 31 -8.00 13.54 -6.32
CA ILE A 31 -8.85 14.56 -5.67
C ILE A 31 -9.07 15.79 -6.56
N ALA A 32 -8.02 16.26 -7.25
CA ALA A 32 -8.03 17.60 -7.82
C ALA A 32 -8.83 17.73 -9.13
N SER A 33 -9.36 16.64 -9.70
CA SER A 33 -9.88 16.57 -11.09
C SER A 33 -8.88 16.98 -12.18
N ASP A 34 -7.71 17.50 -11.81
CA ASP A 34 -6.63 18.03 -12.66
C ASP A 34 -5.79 16.94 -13.33
N GLY A 35 -5.97 15.68 -12.91
CA GLY A 35 -5.42 14.49 -13.56
C GLY A 35 -6.45 13.36 -13.65
N GLY A 36 -7.74 13.68 -13.50
CA GLY A 36 -8.82 12.70 -13.36
C GLY A 36 -8.98 11.88 -14.63
N PHE A 37 -9.00 10.56 -14.45
CA PHE A 37 -9.09 9.55 -15.51
C PHE A 37 -9.90 10.01 -16.73
N THR A 38 -9.24 10.09 -17.88
CA THR A 38 -9.82 10.38 -19.19
C THR A 38 -10.54 9.16 -19.76
N TYR A 39 -10.05 7.95 -19.47
CA TYR A 39 -10.56 6.70 -20.03
C TYR A 39 -10.95 5.69 -18.95
N PRO A 40 -12.04 4.92 -19.14
CA PRO A 40 -12.44 3.87 -18.20
C PRO A 40 -11.34 2.83 -17.90
N SER A 41 -10.45 2.56 -18.86
CA SER A 41 -9.31 1.66 -18.69
C SER A 41 -8.32 2.13 -17.61
N GLU A 42 -8.22 3.43 -17.36
CA GLU A 42 -7.26 3.98 -16.41
C GLU A 42 -7.64 3.67 -14.95
N PHE A 43 -8.93 3.46 -14.67
CA PHE A 43 -9.38 2.99 -13.36
C PHE A 43 -8.82 1.59 -13.07
N GLU A 44 -8.96 0.67 -14.01
CA GLU A 44 -8.42 -0.70 -13.88
C GLU A 44 -6.90 -0.67 -13.79
N SER A 45 -6.24 0.11 -14.65
CA SER A 45 -4.78 0.27 -14.67
C SER A 45 -4.22 0.90 -13.39
N THR A 46 -5.03 1.63 -12.63
CA THR A 46 -4.64 2.20 -11.33
C THR A 46 -4.95 1.26 -10.18
N ILE A 47 -6.11 0.59 -10.19
CA ILE A 47 -6.55 -0.27 -9.09
C ILE A 47 -5.77 -1.60 -9.07
N ARG A 48 -5.40 -2.15 -10.23
CA ARG A 48 -4.68 -3.43 -10.31
C ARG A 48 -3.31 -3.36 -9.59
N PRO A 49 -2.45 -2.35 -9.81
CA PRO A 49 -1.22 -2.20 -9.03
C PRO A 49 -1.47 -1.97 -7.53
N LEU A 50 -2.52 -1.22 -7.15
CA LEU A 50 -2.87 -1.01 -5.75
C LEU A 50 -3.29 -2.30 -5.05
N SER A 51 -3.99 -3.19 -5.75
CA SER A 51 -4.30 -4.54 -5.27
C SER A 51 -3.01 -5.33 -4.99
N ALA A 52 -2.09 -5.36 -5.95
CA ALA A 52 -0.80 -6.03 -5.80
C ALA A 52 0.01 -5.45 -4.62
N ALA A 53 0.01 -4.11 -4.46
CA ALA A 53 0.64 -3.44 -3.34
C ALA A 53 0.02 -3.85 -2.00
N ALA A 54 -1.30 -3.97 -1.90
CA ALA A 54 -1.97 -4.40 -0.68
C ALA A 54 -1.58 -5.84 -0.27
N TYR A 55 -1.48 -6.77 -1.23
CA TYR A 55 -0.94 -8.11 -0.94
C TYR A 55 0.54 -8.07 -0.51
N GLY A 56 1.35 -7.22 -1.17
CA GLY A 56 2.74 -6.98 -0.79
C GLY A 56 2.88 -6.46 0.64
N VAL A 57 1.99 -5.57 1.09
CA VAL A 57 1.94 -5.08 2.48
C VAL A 57 1.70 -6.24 3.44
N THR A 58 0.77 -7.16 3.15
CA THR A 58 0.56 -8.34 4.02
C THR A 58 1.85 -9.15 4.19
N GLN A 59 2.60 -9.37 3.11
CA GLN A 59 3.88 -10.08 3.19
C GLN A 59 4.93 -9.29 3.97
N ALA A 60 5.06 -7.99 3.72
CA ALA A 60 6.00 -7.12 4.41
C ALA A 60 5.73 -7.09 5.92
N LEU A 61 4.46 -7.02 6.32
CA LEU A 61 4.06 -7.05 7.74
C LEU A 61 4.47 -8.35 8.43
N ARG A 62 4.31 -9.50 7.76
CA ARG A 62 4.75 -10.81 8.30
C ARG A 62 6.27 -10.86 8.47
N GLN A 63 7.02 -10.30 7.52
CA GLN A 63 8.47 -10.24 7.58
C GLN A 63 8.96 -9.31 8.71
N VAL A 64 8.35 -8.13 8.84
CA VAL A 64 8.65 -7.21 9.95
C VAL A 64 8.34 -7.87 11.30
N ALA A 65 7.24 -8.61 11.39
CA ALA A 65 6.89 -9.32 12.62
C ALA A 65 7.93 -10.39 12.99
N ALA A 66 8.36 -11.20 12.02
CA ALA A 66 9.39 -12.22 12.25
C ALA A 66 10.72 -11.59 12.70
N ILE A 67 11.15 -10.50 12.08
CA ILE A 67 12.38 -9.77 12.47
C ILE A 67 12.26 -9.21 13.90
N ALA A 68 11.07 -8.70 14.27
CA ALA A 68 10.85 -8.19 15.61
C ALA A 68 10.83 -9.29 16.69
N ASP A 69 10.31 -10.48 16.38
CA ASP A 69 10.42 -11.66 17.25
C ASP A 69 11.88 -12.06 17.48
N GLU A 70 12.71 -12.04 16.43
CA GLU A 70 14.16 -12.28 16.53
C GLU A 70 14.85 -11.22 17.41
N LEU A 71 14.52 -9.94 17.21
CA LEU A 71 15.04 -8.83 18.02
C LEU A 71 14.67 -8.96 19.51
N LEU A 72 13.47 -9.44 19.83
CA LEU A 72 13.07 -9.69 21.23
C LEU A 72 13.94 -10.75 21.90
N ALA A 73 14.33 -11.79 21.17
CA ALA A 73 15.20 -12.85 21.67
C ALA A 73 16.65 -12.35 21.86
N GLU A 74 17.14 -11.52 20.95
CA GLU A 74 18.52 -10.99 20.97
C GLU A 74 18.72 -9.86 21.99
N HIS A 75 17.67 -9.10 22.30
CA HIS A 75 17.75 -7.91 23.15
C HIS A 75 16.86 -7.99 24.41
N PRO A 76 17.20 -8.82 25.41
CA PRO A 76 16.44 -8.92 26.65
C PRO A 76 16.46 -7.61 27.50
N GLY A 77 17.35 -6.68 27.17
CA GLY A 77 17.46 -5.36 27.80
C GLY A 77 16.66 -4.25 27.12
N LEU A 78 15.81 -4.56 26.13
CA LEU A 78 15.00 -3.57 25.43
C LEU A 78 14.14 -2.76 26.43
N TYR A 79 14.23 -1.44 26.35
CA TYR A 79 13.55 -0.52 27.26
C TYR A 79 12.62 0.44 26.51
N ASP A 80 11.58 0.90 27.20
CA ASP A 80 10.68 1.97 26.75
C ASP A 80 11.11 3.29 27.41
N ASP A 81 11.49 4.28 26.60
CA ASP A 81 11.97 5.58 27.06
C ASP A 81 10.88 6.44 27.71
N ARG A 82 9.60 6.15 27.43
CA ARG A 82 8.45 6.75 28.11
C ARG A 82 8.28 6.20 29.52
N ARG A 83 8.86 5.03 29.81
CA ARG A 83 8.76 4.32 31.11
C ARG A 83 10.09 3.67 31.51
N PRO A 84 11.19 4.44 31.66
CA PRO A 84 12.55 3.91 31.71
C PRO A 84 12.88 3.13 32.98
N ARG A 85 12.05 3.22 34.03
CA ARG A 85 12.25 2.52 35.32
C ARG A 85 11.56 1.16 35.39
N SER A 86 10.74 0.80 34.40
CA SER A 86 9.98 -0.45 34.39
C SER A 86 10.70 -1.52 33.58
N ARG A 87 11.29 -2.51 34.26
CA ARG A 87 11.89 -3.67 33.58
C ARG A 87 10.84 -4.38 32.72
N GLY A 88 11.24 -4.81 31.52
CA GLY A 88 10.38 -5.53 30.58
C GLY A 88 9.38 -4.67 29.81
N GLN A 89 9.31 -3.35 30.04
CA GLN A 89 8.35 -2.50 29.30
C GLN A 89 8.66 -2.36 27.80
N GLY A 90 9.95 -2.36 27.41
CA GLY A 90 10.32 -2.34 25.99
C GLY A 90 9.84 -3.60 25.27
N GLN A 91 10.01 -4.77 25.90
CA GLN A 91 9.53 -6.05 25.37
C GLN A 91 8.01 -6.08 25.24
N ASN A 92 7.29 -5.63 26.27
CA ASN A 92 5.83 -5.54 26.21
C ASN A 92 5.36 -4.58 25.11
N THR A 93 6.01 -3.42 24.97
CA THR A 93 5.67 -2.44 23.93
C THR A 93 5.87 -3.02 22.52
N LEU A 94 6.96 -3.74 22.30
CA LEU A 94 7.23 -4.38 21.01
C LEU A 94 6.24 -5.54 20.77
N ALA A 95 5.92 -6.34 21.78
CA ALA A 95 4.91 -7.40 21.69
C ALA A 95 3.51 -6.85 21.35
N ASP A 96 3.10 -5.75 21.99
CA ASP A 96 1.83 -5.06 21.69
C ASP A 96 1.81 -4.54 20.25
N ALA A 97 2.94 -3.98 19.78
CA ALA A 97 3.07 -3.57 18.39
C ALA A 97 2.94 -4.76 17.43
N LEU A 98 3.55 -5.90 17.74
CA LEU A 98 3.47 -7.12 16.93
C LEU A 98 2.05 -7.69 16.85
N MET A 99 1.31 -7.67 17.96
CA MET A 99 -0.11 -8.03 17.96
C MET A 99 -0.91 -7.11 17.02
N THR A 100 -0.65 -5.81 17.07
CA THR A 100 -1.31 -4.83 16.17
C THR A 100 -0.95 -5.09 14.70
N LEU A 101 0.31 -5.44 14.40
CA LEU A 101 0.74 -5.79 13.04
C LEU A 101 0.07 -7.10 12.55
N ALA A 102 -0.13 -8.06 13.44
CA ALA A 102 -0.83 -9.31 13.13
C ALA A 102 -2.30 -9.06 12.75
N GLU A 103 -2.95 -8.08 13.38
CA GLU A 103 -4.31 -7.63 13.01
C GLU A 103 -4.34 -6.91 11.66
N ALA A 104 -3.31 -6.14 11.33
CA ALA A 104 -3.22 -5.40 10.07
C ALA A 104 -3.06 -6.31 8.83
N GLY A 105 -2.41 -7.47 8.98
CA GLY A 105 -2.16 -8.41 7.89
C GLY A 105 -3.44 -8.88 7.14
N PRO A 106 -4.44 -9.44 7.84
CA PRO A 106 -5.72 -9.82 7.25
C PRO A 106 -6.52 -8.67 6.63
N LEU A 107 -6.37 -7.45 7.18
CA LEU A 107 -7.00 -6.24 6.63
C LEU A 107 -6.37 -5.86 5.29
N ALA A 108 -5.04 -5.89 5.18
CA ALA A 108 -4.33 -5.65 3.92
C ALA A 108 -4.68 -6.71 2.86
N GLU A 109 -4.83 -7.98 3.26
CA GLU A 109 -5.25 -9.06 2.36
C GLU A 109 -6.70 -8.86 1.87
N THR A 110 -7.58 -8.41 2.77
CA THR A 110 -8.97 -8.08 2.42
C THR A 110 -9.07 -6.88 1.49
N LEU A 111 -8.22 -5.87 1.68
CA LEU A 111 -8.08 -4.75 0.75
C LEU A 111 -7.62 -5.24 -0.62
N GLY A 112 -6.57 -6.07 -0.68
CA GLY A 112 -6.05 -6.64 -1.91
C GLY A 112 -7.12 -7.40 -2.71
N ARG A 113 -7.89 -8.26 -2.05
CA ARG A 113 -9.01 -9.01 -2.66
C ARG A 113 -10.12 -8.09 -3.17
N THR A 114 -10.49 -7.08 -2.39
CA THR A 114 -11.56 -6.13 -2.75
C THR A 114 -11.14 -5.30 -3.98
N LEU A 115 -9.90 -4.83 -4.02
CA LEU A 115 -9.35 -4.08 -5.16
C LEU A 115 -9.23 -4.96 -6.40
N ASP A 116 -8.78 -6.21 -6.28
CA ASP A 116 -8.67 -7.12 -7.43
C ASP A 116 -10.05 -7.41 -8.05
N ARG A 117 -11.05 -7.65 -7.19
CA ARG A 117 -12.44 -7.80 -7.62
C ARG A 117 -12.94 -6.55 -8.34
N ALA A 118 -12.68 -5.35 -7.80
CA ALA A 118 -13.05 -4.10 -8.44
C ALA A 118 -12.38 -3.96 -9.82
N ALA A 119 -11.07 -4.25 -9.92
CA ALA A 119 -10.35 -4.24 -11.19
C ALA A 119 -10.93 -5.24 -12.20
N GLY A 120 -11.36 -6.43 -11.76
CA GLY A 120 -12.08 -7.39 -12.61
C GLY A 120 -13.44 -6.88 -13.11
N CYS A 121 -14.18 -6.11 -12.31
CA CYS A 121 -15.40 -5.45 -12.79
C CYS A 121 -15.10 -4.36 -13.82
N LEU A 122 -14.00 -3.61 -13.62
CA LEU A 122 -13.62 -2.48 -14.46
C LEU A 122 -12.96 -2.89 -15.78
N SER A 123 -12.34 -4.06 -15.87
CA SER A 123 -11.64 -4.54 -17.08
C SER A 123 -12.53 -4.70 -18.31
N HIS A 124 -13.85 -4.65 -18.14
CA HIS A 124 -14.83 -4.77 -19.23
C HIS A 124 -15.39 -3.42 -19.69
N LEU A 125 -14.97 -2.31 -19.09
CA LEU A 125 -15.46 -0.99 -19.46
C LEU A 125 -14.81 -0.51 -20.76
N GLY A 126 -15.62 0.09 -21.63
CA GLY A 126 -15.19 0.77 -22.84
C GLY A 126 -16.12 1.94 -23.14
N ILE A 127 -15.64 2.91 -23.92
CA ILE A 127 -16.47 3.99 -24.44
C ILE A 127 -17.00 3.54 -25.80
N ALA A 128 -18.31 3.42 -25.94
CA ALA A 128 -18.92 3.18 -27.25
C ALA A 128 -18.67 4.40 -28.13
N GLU A 129 -18.13 4.20 -29.34
CA GLU A 129 -18.12 5.28 -30.33
C GLU A 129 -19.56 5.72 -30.61
N PRO A 130 -19.81 7.03 -30.76
CA PRO A 130 -21.13 7.49 -31.16
C PRO A 130 -21.46 6.83 -32.50
N SER A 131 -22.49 5.98 -32.48
CA SER A 131 -23.02 5.36 -33.69
C SER A 131 -23.29 6.45 -34.70
N THR A 132 -22.43 6.59 -35.71
CA THR A 132 -22.74 7.37 -36.89
C THR A 132 -23.91 6.64 -37.52
N ALA A 133 -25.12 7.10 -37.24
CA ALA A 133 -26.34 6.62 -37.85
C ALA A 133 -26.10 6.60 -39.37
N SER A 134 -25.82 5.41 -39.88
CA SER A 134 -25.59 5.15 -41.28
C SER A 134 -26.86 5.58 -41.99
N GLY A 135 -26.78 6.71 -42.68
CA GLY A 135 -27.84 7.26 -43.49
C GLY A 135 -28.20 6.30 -44.61
N ARG A 136 -29.08 5.33 -44.34
CA ARG A 136 -29.92 4.74 -45.38
C ARG A 136 -31.10 5.67 -45.60
N ARG A 137 -30.83 6.71 -46.39
CA ARG A 137 -31.89 7.40 -47.14
C ARG A 137 -32.62 6.37 -48.00
N ALA A 138 -33.93 6.46 -47.95
CA ALA A 138 -34.87 5.75 -48.80
C ALA A 138 -34.46 5.79 -50.27
N ALA A 139 -34.50 4.64 -50.93
CA ALA A 139 -34.57 4.54 -52.38
C ALA A 139 -35.70 3.57 -52.73
N ARG A 140 -36.86 4.20 -52.98
CA ARG A 140 -37.99 3.84 -53.86
C ARG A 140 -38.64 2.48 -53.72
#